data_AF-A0A3C2DW11-F1
#
_entry.id   AF-A0A3C2DW11-F1
#
_cell.length_a   1.000
_cell.length_b   1.000
_cell.length_c   1.000
_cell.angle_alpha   90.00
_cell.angle_beta   90.00
_cell.angle_gamma   90.00
#
_symmetry.space_group_name_H-M   'P 1'
#
loop_
_entity.id
_entity.type
_entity.pdbx_description
1 polymer ?
#
loop_
_entity_poly.entity_id
_entity_poly.type
_entity_poly.pdbx_seq_one_letter_code
_entity_poly.pdbx_strand_id
1 'polypeptide(L)' 'EVKKNAPLSNAAFEVLAVIAYNQPVTKAFVEQVRGVDCSGVISTLCQKRLIEEK' A
#
# COMPACT_ATOMS: atom_id res chain seq x y z
N GLU A 1 19.23 -8.00 -11.87
CA GLU A 1 19.05 -6.76 -11.08
C GLU A 1 17.57 -6.44 -10.95
N VAL A 2 17.06 -6.28 -9.72
CA VAL A 2 15.66 -5.85 -9.49
C VAL A 2 15.60 -4.35 -9.74
N LYS A 3 14.88 -3.91 -10.79
CA LYS A 3 14.73 -2.49 -11.13
C LYS A 3 14.15 -1.71 -9.94
N LYS A 4 15.00 -0.92 -9.26
CA LYS A 4 14.65 -0.13 -8.07
C LYS A 4 13.48 0.84 -8.27
N ASN A 5 13.20 1.25 -9.51
CA ASN A 5 12.20 2.28 -9.82
C ASN A 5 11.10 1.81 -10.79
N ALA A 6 10.66 0.55 -10.68
CA ALA A 6 9.42 0.17 -11.36
C ALA A 6 8.26 1.07 -10.83
N PRO A 7 7.49 1.71 -11.74
CA PRO A 7 6.37 2.55 -11.35
C PRO A 7 5.35 1.72 -10.55
N LEU A 8 4.67 2.37 -9.60
CA LEU A 8 3.62 1.71 -8.84
C LEU A 8 2.47 1.34 -9.79
N SER A 9 1.89 0.16 -9.59
CA SER A 9 0.64 -0.19 -10.27
C SER A 9 -0.51 0.68 -9.77
N ASN A 10 -1.59 0.77 -10.55
CA ASN A 10 -2.79 1.50 -10.14
C ASN A 10 -3.33 0.99 -8.78
N ALA A 11 -3.31 -0.33 -8.57
CA ALA A 11 -3.71 -0.92 -7.30
C ALA A 11 -2.83 -0.44 -6.13
N ALA A 12 -1.52 -0.30 -6.34
CA ALA A 12 -0.60 0.22 -5.33
C ALA A 12 -0.81 1.71 -5.06
N PHE A 13 -1.11 2.52 -6.07
CA PHE A 13 -1.45 3.93 -5.89
C PHE A 13 -2.75 4.12 -5.10
N GLU A 14 -3.77 3.34 -5.40
CA GLU A 14 -5.04 3.38 -4.67
C GLU A 14 -4.85 2.98 -3.19
N VAL A 15 -4.10 1.91 -2.89
CA VAL A 15 -3.77 1.54 -1.50
C VAL A 15 -3.00 2.67 -0.81
N LEU A 16 -1.97 3.21 -1.47
CA LEU A 16 -1.16 4.30 -0.91
C LEU A 16 -2.00 5.54 -0.60
N ALA A 17 -2.93 5.90 -1.49
CA ALA A 17 -3.83 7.04 -1.29
C ALA A 17 -4.75 6.80 -0.09
N VAL A 18 -5.37 5.62 0.03
CA VAL A 18 -6.21 5.29 1.19
C VAL A 18 -5.42 5.41 2.49
N ILE A 19 -4.19 4.90 2.55
CA ILE A 19 -3.34 4.99 3.74
C ILE A 19 -2.97 6.44 4.05
N ALA A 20 -2.51 7.21 3.06
CA ALA A 20 -2.04 8.58 3.26
C ALA A 20 -3.12 9.53 3.81
N TYR A 21 -4.37 9.38 3.36
CA TYR A 21 -5.48 10.23 3.78
C TYR A 21 -6.18 9.77 5.06
N ASN A 22 -6.03 8.51 5.46
CA ASN A 22 -6.73 7.94 6.62
C ASN A 22 -5.79 7.54 7.76
N GLN A 23 -4.49 7.82 7.67
CA GLN A 23 -3.55 7.51 8.74
C GLN A 23 -3.91 8.23 10.06
N PRO A 24 -3.84 7.54 11.22
CA PRO A 24 -3.45 6.14 11.39
C PRO A 24 -4.57 5.16 10.99
N VAL A 25 -4.22 4.12 10.23
CA VAL A 25 -5.18 3.17 9.65
C VAL A 25 -4.68 1.73 9.76
N THR A 26 -5.60 0.77 9.81
CA THR A 26 -5.27 -0.66 9.84
C THR A 26 -5.34 -1.29 8.44
N LYS A 27 -4.61 -2.38 8.24
CA LYS A 27 -4.71 -3.20 7.01
C LYS A 27 -6.17 -3.60 6.72
N ALA A 28 -6.91 -4.06 7.73
CA ALA A 28 -8.29 -4.50 7.59
C ALA A 28 -9.21 -3.39 7.06
N PHE A 29 -9.00 -2.14 7.48
CA PHE A 29 -9.74 -1.00 6.94
C PHE A 29 -9.43 -0.77 5.46
N VAL A 30 -8.15 -0.83 5.06
CA VAL A 30 -7.76 -0.67 3.66
C VAL A 30 -8.41 -1.74 2.78
N GLU A 31 -8.41 -3.00 3.24
CA GLU A 31 -9.07 -4.11 2.54
C GLU A 31 -10.58 -3.95 2.47
N GLN A 32 -11.21 -3.43 3.53
CA GLN A 32 -12.64 -3.11 3.52
C GLN A 32 -12.97 -2.00 2.51
N VAL A 33 -12.16 -0.94 2.44
CA VAL A 33 -12.35 0.17 1.47
C VAL A 33 -12.14 -0.31 0.03
N ARG A 34 -11.15 -1.19 -0.19
CA ARG A 34 -10.81 -1.72 -1.52
C ARG A 34 -11.66 -2.90 -1.96
N GLY A 35 -12.29 -3.60 -1.02
CA GLY A 35 -13.07 -4.82 -1.26
C GLY A 35 -12.23 -6.03 -1.69
N VAL A 36 -10.91 -5.99 -1.59
CA VAL A 36 -9.98 -7.03 -2.03
C VAL A 36 -8.76 -7.13 -1.11
N ASP A 37 -8.09 -8.29 -1.08
CA ASP A 37 -6.83 -8.48 -0.34
C ASP A 37 -5.75 -7.51 -0.82
N CYS A 38 -5.12 -6.84 0.14
CA CYS A 38 -4.08 -5.83 -0.12
C CYS A 38 -2.72 -6.24 0.46
N SER A 39 -2.58 -7.48 0.94
CA SER A 39 -1.39 -7.97 1.66
C SER A 39 -0.10 -7.79 0.86
N GLY A 40 -0.09 -8.23 -0.41
CA GLY A 40 1.09 -8.12 -1.27
C GLY A 40 1.43 -6.67 -1.65
N VAL A 41 0.41 -5.82 -1.80
CA VAL A 41 0.58 -4.41 -2.13
C VAL A 41 1.18 -3.66 -0.94
N ILE A 42 0.66 -3.87 0.27
CA ILE A 42 1.19 -3.29 1.51
C ILE A 42 2.64 -3.71 1.71
N SER A 43 2.96 -5.00 1.55
CA SER A 43 4.36 -5.49 1.61
C SER A 43 5.27 -4.78 0.61
N THR A 44 4.79 -4.56 -0.62
CA THR A 44 5.56 -3.87 -1.67
C THR A 44 5.79 -2.40 -1.31
N LEU A 45 4.78 -1.73 -0.76
CA LEU A 45 4.87 -0.33 -0.33
C LEU A 45 5.83 -0.17 0.87
N CYS A 46 5.80 -1.10 1.84
CA CYS A 46 6.77 -1.15 2.94
C CYS A 46 8.21 -1.37 2.43
N GLN A 47 8.41 -2.33 1.52
CA GLN A 47 9.74 -2.59 0.91
C GLN A 47 10.29 -1.37 0.18
N LYS A 48 9.41 -0.58 -0.47
CA LYS A 48 9.74 0.69 -1.12
C LYS A 48 9.86 1.87 -0.14
N ARG A 49 9.65 1.65 1.17
CA ARG A 49 9.68 2.66 2.24
C ARG A 49 8.70 3.82 2.02
N LEU A 50 7.54 3.52 1.43
CA LEU A 50 6.48 4.52 1.21
C LEU A 50 5.47 4.56 2.37
N ILE A 51 5.40 3.49 3.16
CA ILE A 51 4.59 3.37 4.37
C ILE A 51 5.40 2.61 5.44
N GLU A 52 5.02 2.77 6.70
CA GLU A 52 5.61 2.08 7.84
C GLU A 52 4.52 1.73 8.88
N GLU A 53 4.78 0.70 9.69
CA GLU A 53 3.96 0.36 10.85
C GLU A 53 4.45 1.16 12.07
N LYS A 54 3.50 1.66 12.87
CA LYS A 54 3.76 2.37 14.13
C LYS A 54 3.12 1.63 15.30
#